data_AF-A0A1G2W2B5-F1
#
_entry.id   AF-A0A1G2W2B5-F1
#
_cell.length_a   1.000
_cell.length_b   1.000
_cell.length_c   1.000
_cell.angle_alpha   90.00
_cell.angle_beta   90.00
_cell.angle_gamma   90.00
#
_symmetry.space_group_name_H-M   'P 1'
#
loop_
_entity.id
_entity.type
_entity.pdbx_description
1 polymer ?
#
loop_
_entity_poly.entity_id
_entity_poly.type
_entity_poly.pdbx_seq_one_letter_code
_entity_poly.pdbx_strand_id
1 'polypeptide(L)'
;MAILTAGVTGIDFDDLIVSDLLLGDVTVATATRFTLQDGAWQDDFTGQFTYANDAITGGTLTSWKQSLSGQMVFDVTGFSLPVTQFVTWATTNNNEAAKSAILAGADAITGSAAADRMRGYAGNDTIEGGGGLDYLRGDDGDDSMSGGAEFDDLHGNIGNDTVAGGLGSDWVVGGKDNDLLLGDDGDDIVYGNLGADTGSGGAGNDIVRGGQDNDSLSGGAGADWISGDRGADTLSGGAGADLFNVFGDAGADRVLDFSRAEGDRVKVEPGSTYTTAQVGADVVVSLSGGAQMTLVGVQLTSLTGDWIFTG
;
A
#
# COMPACT_ATOMS: atom_id res chain seq x y z
N MET A 1 -14.67 1.96 13.25
CA MET A 1 -14.07 3.29 13.35
C MET A 1 -13.51 3.55 14.71
N ALA A 2 -12.51 2.75 15.04
CA ALA A 2 -11.37 3.22 15.78
C ALA A 2 -10.65 4.33 15.01
N ILE A 3 -9.97 5.19 15.76
CA ILE A 3 -9.09 6.23 15.22
C ILE A 3 -7.76 6.05 15.93
N LEU A 4 -6.69 5.78 15.18
CA LEU A 4 -5.33 5.78 15.66
C LEU A 4 -4.62 7.04 15.17
N THR A 5 -3.90 7.70 16.08
CA THR A 5 -3.00 8.80 15.71
C THR A 5 -1.64 8.58 16.36
N ALA A 6 -0.60 8.50 15.53
CA ALA A 6 0.78 8.47 15.98
C ALA A 6 1.22 9.81 16.54
N GLY A 7 2.17 9.75 17.47
CA GLY A 7 2.78 10.93 18.03
C GLY A 7 3.97 11.41 17.23
N VAL A 8 5.03 11.78 17.93
CA VAL A 8 6.28 12.27 17.30
C VAL A 8 7.32 11.16 17.15
N THR A 9 7.06 10.02 17.77
CA THR A 9 7.82 8.79 17.59
C THR A 9 7.03 7.88 16.68
N GLY A 10 7.71 7.22 15.75
CA GLY A 10 7.09 6.21 14.91
C GLY A 10 6.44 5.10 15.73
N ILE A 11 5.38 4.54 15.19
CA ILE A 11 4.66 3.37 15.69
C ILE A 11 5.23 2.14 14.99
N ASP A 12 5.33 1.04 15.74
CA ASP A 12 5.43 -0.28 15.14
C ASP A 12 4.32 -1.18 15.72
N PHE A 13 3.36 -1.58 14.90
CA PHE A 13 2.31 -2.49 15.34
C PHE A 13 2.83 -3.88 15.73
N ASP A 14 3.98 -4.32 15.23
CA ASP A 14 4.60 -5.57 15.68
C ASP A 14 5.14 -5.44 17.12
N ASP A 15 5.49 -4.22 17.54
CA ASP A 15 5.91 -3.88 18.92
C ASP A 15 4.76 -3.37 19.82
N LEU A 16 3.53 -3.28 19.29
CA LEU A 16 2.35 -2.95 20.09
C LEU A 16 1.99 -4.14 21.00
N ILE A 17 2.47 -4.07 22.25
CA ILE A 17 2.38 -5.16 23.22
C ILE A 17 1.29 -4.89 24.24
N VAL A 18 0.19 -5.67 24.21
CA VAL A 18 -0.91 -5.48 25.16
C VAL A 18 -0.60 -6.06 26.55
N SER A 19 0.45 -6.88 26.68
CA SER A 19 0.87 -7.39 27.99
C SER A 19 1.38 -6.30 28.93
N ASP A 20 1.72 -5.12 28.41
CA ASP A 20 2.18 -3.97 29.20
C ASP A 20 1.13 -3.52 30.24
N LEU A 21 -0.15 -3.86 29.99
CA LEU A 21 -1.21 -3.78 30.99
C LEU A 21 -0.91 -4.42 32.34
N LEU A 22 0.01 -5.38 32.37
CA LEU A 22 0.32 -6.21 33.53
C LEU A 22 1.68 -5.90 34.14
N LEU A 23 2.47 -5.01 33.50
CA LEU A 23 3.87 -4.77 33.87
C LEU A 23 4.04 -3.50 34.71
N GLY A 24 3.17 -2.49 34.53
CA GLY A 24 3.28 -1.19 35.20
C GLY A 24 2.57 -1.07 36.55
N ASP A 25 3.01 -0.09 37.34
CA ASP A 25 2.33 0.33 38.57
C ASP A 25 1.07 1.16 38.22
N VAL A 26 -0.04 0.86 38.88
CA VAL A 26 -1.26 1.65 38.77
C VAL A 26 -1.06 3.00 39.46
N THR A 27 -1.02 4.08 38.68
CA THR A 27 -0.84 5.45 39.22
C THR A 27 -2.14 6.24 39.29
N VAL A 28 -3.12 5.88 38.46
CA VAL A 28 -4.48 6.44 38.47
C VAL A 28 -5.49 5.31 38.29
N ALA A 29 -6.50 5.28 39.15
CA ALA A 29 -7.64 4.37 39.04
C ALA A 29 -8.92 5.11 39.44
N THR A 30 -9.78 5.38 38.46
CA THR A 30 -11.05 6.07 38.63
C THR A 30 -12.11 5.37 37.80
N ALA A 31 -13.39 5.64 38.05
CA ALA A 31 -14.49 5.04 37.29
C ALA A 31 -14.41 5.27 35.76
N THR A 32 -13.58 6.21 35.29
CA THR A 32 -13.48 6.57 33.86
C THR A 32 -12.07 6.53 33.28
N ARG A 33 -11.04 6.32 34.10
CA ARG A 33 -9.63 6.34 33.67
C ARG A 33 -8.79 5.42 34.52
N PHE A 34 -7.87 4.72 33.84
CA PHE A 34 -6.82 3.93 34.44
C PHE A 34 -5.47 4.27 33.79
N THR A 35 -4.42 4.43 34.60
CA THR A 35 -3.07 4.76 34.13
C THR A 35 -2.05 3.80 34.72
N LEU A 36 -1.20 3.25 33.85
CA LEU A 36 -0.06 2.42 34.21
C LEU A 36 1.24 3.18 33.95
N GLN A 37 2.21 2.98 34.82
CA GLN A 37 3.55 3.52 34.67
C GLN A 37 4.57 2.38 34.79
N ASP A 38 5.41 2.18 33.76
CA ASP A 38 6.57 1.30 33.81
C ASP A 38 7.83 2.06 33.35
N GLY A 39 8.66 2.43 34.31
CA GLY A 39 9.84 3.25 34.05
C GLY A 39 9.47 4.56 33.32
N ALA A 40 9.92 4.70 32.07
CA ALA A 40 9.64 5.85 31.22
C ALA A 40 8.34 5.72 30.40
N TRP A 41 7.73 4.54 30.36
CA TRP A 41 6.49 4.27 29.64
C TRP A 41 5.27 4.59 30.49
N GLN A 42 4.26 5.14 29.82
CA GLN A 42 2.96 5.45 30.41
C GLN A 42 1.85 5.02 29.46
N ASP A 43 0.92 4.22 29.97
CA ASP A 43 -0.28 3.81 29.27
C ASP A 43 -1.52 4.39 29.96
N ASP A 44 -2.29 5.14 29.20
CA ASP A 44 -3.51 5.82 29.62
C ASP A 44 -4.73 5.20 28.93
N PHE A 45 -5.60 4.62 29.76
CA PHE A 45 -6.82 3.95 29.33
C PHE A 45 -8.04 4.75 29.77
N THR A 46 -8.99 5.00 28.86
CA THR A 46 -10.28 5.63 29.20
C THR A 46 -11.44 4.71 28.91
N GLY A 47 -12.53 4.88 29.65
CA GLY A 47 -13.70 4.01 29.53
C GLY A 47 -14.69 4.17 30.68
N GLN A 48 -15.30 3.05 31.06
CA GLN A 48 -16.13 2.90 32.24
C GLN A 48 -15.63 1.68 32.99
N PHE A 49 -15.23 1.84 34.25
CA PHE A 49 -14.50 0.80 34.99
C PHE A 49 -15.15 0.50 36.34
N THR A 50 -15.14 -0.78 36.72
CA THR A 50 -15.51 -1.23 38.07
C THR A 50 -14.28 -1.76 38.80
N TYR A 51 -14.09 -1.30 40.05
CA TYR A 51 -12.93 -1.68 40.87
C TYR A 51 -13.37 -2.45 42.11
N ALA A 52 -12.63 -3.49 42.45
CA ALA A 52 -12.73 -4.16 43.74
C ALA A 52 -11.34 -4.63 44.19
N ASN A 53 -11.03 -4.44 45.48
CA ASN A 53 -9.74 -4.83 46.07
C ASN A 53 -8.53 -4.31 45.27
N ASP A 54 -8.57 -3.02 44.90
CA ASP A 54 -7.53 -2.33 44.12
C ASP A 54 -7.24 -2.92 42.72
N ALA A 55 -8.15 -3.73 42.18
CA ALA A 55 -8.07 -4.30 40.84
C ALA A 55 -9.28 -3.91 39.98
N ILE A 56 -9.06 -3.75 38.66
CA ILE A 56 -10.16 -3.63 37.70
C ILE A 56 -10.84 -5.00 37.59
N THR A 57 -12.15 -5.01 37.75
CA THR A 57 -12.97 -6.24 37.73
C THR A 57 -13.91 -6.33 36.53
N GLY A 58 -14.07 -5.23 35.80
CA GLY A 58 -14.98 -5.16 34.67
C GLY A 58 -15.13 -3.74 34.13
N GLY A 59 -16.03 -3.62 33.16
CA GLY A 59 -16.27 -2.38 32.45
C GLY A 59 -15.90 -2.46 30.98
N THR A 60 -15.84 -1.30 30.34
CA THR A 60 -15.57 -1.14 28.91
C THR A 60 -14.42 -0.17 28.70
N LEU A 61 -13.49 -0.54 27.83
CA LEU A 61 -12.41 0.31 27.34
C LEU A 61 -12.85 1.01 26.05
N THR A 62 -12.54 2.30 25.94
CA THR A 62 -12.89 3.13 24.77
C THR A 62 -11.73 3.92 24.19
N SER A 63 -10.60 4.00 24.90
CA SER A 63 -9.35 4.50 24.33
C SER A 63 -8.13 3.91 25.01
N TRP A 64 -7.02 3.90 24.30
CA TRP A 64 -5.69 3.57 24.79
C TRP A 64 -4.67 4.53 24.19
N LYS A 65 -3.99 5.25 25.05
CA LYS A 65 -2.88 6.15 24.70
C LYS A 65 -1.60 5.64 25.33
N GLN A 66 -0.52 5.61 24.56
CA GLN A 66 0.80 5.25 25.06
C GLN A 66 1.78 6.41 24.88
N SER A 67 2.67 6.61 25.86
CA SER A 67 3.70 7.63 25.83
C SER A 67 5.03 7.11 26.39
N LEU A 68 6.14 7.53 25.77
CA LEU A 68 7.50 7.22 26.18
C LEU A 68 8.22 8.51 26.59
N SER A 69 8.70 8.57 27.83
CA SER A 69 9.39 9.76 28.37
C SER A 69 8.60 11.07 28.23
N GLY A 70 7.27 10.98 28.27
CA GLY A 70 6.34 12.10 28.12
C GLY A 70 6.04 12.52 26.67
N GLN A 71 6.61 11.83 25.67
CA GLN A 71 6.24 11.99 24.27
C GLN A 71 5.20 10.94 23.89
N MET A 72 4.16 11.35 23.16
CA MET A 72 3.14 10.43 22.68
C MET A 72 3.74 9.48 21.64
N VAL A 73 3.43 8.19 21.77
CA VAL A 73 3.71 7.17 20.76
C VAL A 73 2.47 6.98 19.90
N PHE A 74 1.32 6.70 20.52
CA PHE A 74 0.03 6.63 19.84
C PHE A 74 -1.13 6.99 20.76
N ASP A 75 -2.27 7.31 20.16
CA ASP A 75 -3.58 7.43 20.80
C ASP A 75 -4.63 6.72 19.95
N VAL A 76 -5.21 5.63 20.46
CA VAL A 76 -6.30 4.89 19.81
C VAL A 76 -7.60 5.18 20.53
N THR A 77 -8.60 5.66 19.80
CA THR A 77 -9.95 5.96 20.28
C THR A 77 -11.00 5.27 19.41
N GLY A 78 -12.29 5.44 19.70
CA GLY A 78 -13.38 5.01 18.81
C GLY A 78 -13.77 3.52 18.88
N PHE A 79 -12.98 2.69 19.56
CA PHE A 79 -13.34 1.29 19.83
C PHE A 79 -14.19 1.14 21.11
N SER A 80 -14.80 -0.03 21.31
CA SER A 80 -15.49 -0.39 22.54
C SER A 80 -15.29 -1.86 22.87
N LEU A 81 -14.51 -2.15 23.92
CA LEU A 81 -14.12 -3.52 24.27
C LEU A 81 -14.38 -3.81 25.75
N PRO A 82 -14.88 -5.00 26.12
CA PRO A 82 -14.92 -5.42 27.51
C PRO A 82 -13.52 -5.46 28.11
N VAL A 83 -13.31 -4.82 29.26
CA VAL A 83 -12.00 -4.82 29.92
C VAL A 83 -11.52 -6.23 30.25
N THR A 84 -12.44 -7.13 30.59
CA THR A 84 -12.13 -8.53 30.85
C THR A 84 -11.52 -9.23 29.64
N GLN A 85 -11.91 -8.85 28.43
CA GLN A 85 -11.35 -9.39 27.19
C GLN A 85 -9.94 -8.85 26.96
N PHE A 86 -9.75 -7.53 27.15
CA PHE A 86 -8.44 -6.89 27.03
C PHE A 86 -7.42 -7.46 28.04
N VAL A 87 -7.83 -7.68 29.30
CA VAL A 87 -7.04 -8.38 30.32
C VAL A 87 -6.72 -9.82 29.91
N THR A 88 -7.67 -10.53 29.29
CA THR A 88 -7.42 -11.89 28.81
C THR A 88 -6.31 -11.91 27.77
N TRP A 89 -6.32 -10.99 26.80
CA TRP A 89 -5.25 -10.90 25.81
C TRP A 89 -3.90 -10.55 26.44
N ALA A 90 -3.87 -9.58 27.36
CA ALA A 90 -2.65 -9.22 28.08
C ALA A 90 -2.05 -10.41 28.84
N THR A 91 -2.88 -11.16 29.58
CA THR A 91 -2.41 -12.33 30.37
C THR A 91 -1.96 -13.50 29.51
N THR A 92 -2.44 -13.59 28.27
CA THR A 92 -2.08 -14.65 27.31
C THR A 92 -1.04 -14.19 26.29
N ASN A 93 -0.58 -12.94 26.37
CA ASN A 93 0.29 -12.28 25.40
C ASN A 93 -0.22 -12.39 23.95
N ASN A 94 -1.54 -12.27 23.77
CA ASN A 94 -2.19 -12.39 22.46
C ASN A 94 -2.38 -11.02 21.81
N ASN A 95 -1.26 -10.41 21.40
CA ASN A 95 -1.24 -9.07 20.79
C ASN A 95 -2.05 -9.04 19.49
N GLU A 96 -1.92 -10.06 18.64
CA GLU A 96 -2.63 -10.10 17.35
C GLU A 96 -4.16 -10.07 17.51
N ALA A 97 -4.72 -10.88 18.42
CA ALA A 97 -6.16 -10.86 18.64
C ALA A 97 -6.65 -9.53 19.24
N ALA A 98 -5.81 -8.85 20.02
CA ALA A 98 -6.15 -7.54 20.56
C ALA A 98 -6.17 -6.48 19.46
N LYS A 99 -5.11 -6.40 18.65
CA LYS A 99 -5.02 -5.45 17.53
C LYS A 99 -6.15 -5.66 16.52
N SER A 100 -6.34 -6.90 16.06
CA SER A 100 -7.41 -7.26 15.12
C SER A 100 -8.81 -6.97 15.65
N ALA A 101 -9.03 -6.99 16.97
CA ALA A 101 -10.33 -6.66 17.55
C ALA A 101 -10.53 -5.16 17.80
N ILE A 102 -9.45 -4.42 18.09
CA ILE A 102 -9.47 -2.96 18.19
C ILE A 102 -9.71 -2.34 16.81
N LEU A 103 -9.08 -2.92 15.78
CA LEU A 103 -9.07 -2.44 14.41
C LEU A 103 -9.87 -3.35 13.45
N ALA A 104 -11.10 -3.73 13.84
CA ALA A 104 -11.87 -4.77 13.14
C ALA A 104 -12.84 -4.25 12.06
N GLY A 105 -12.94 -2.94 11.89
CA GLY A 105 -13.87 -2.34 10.93
C GLY A 105 -13.24 -1.13 10.27
N ALA A 106 -14.01 -0.38 9.49
CA ALA A 106 -13.49 0.83 8.84
C ALA A 106 -12.95 1.83 9.87
N ASP A 107 -11.64 2.05 9.85
CA ASP A 107 -10.85 2.80 10.83
C ASP A 107 -10.01 3.89 10.16
N ALA A 108 -9.55 4.84 10.95
CA ALA A 108 -8.68 5.93 10.50
C ALA A 108 -7.35 5.85 11.24
N ILE A 109 -6.25 5.70 10.52
CA ILE A 109 -4.91 5.49 11.04
C ILE A 109 -4.01 6.58 10.46
N THR A 110 -3.52 7.47 11.31
CA THR A 110 -2.59 8.52 10.92
C THR A 110 -1.25 8.30 11.60
N GLY A 111 -0.19 8.18 10.80
CA GLY A 111 1.20 8.07 11.20
C GLY A 111 1.80 9.42 11.60
N SER A 112 3.12 9.44 11.68
CA SER A 112 3.93 10.49 12.26
C SER A 112 4.80 11.17 11.18
N ALA A 113 5.89 11.78 11.61
CA ALA A 113 6.94 12.27 10.70
C ALA A 113 8.23 11.43 10.83
N ALA A 114 8.11 10.26 11.45
CA ALA A 114 9.16 9.27 11.61
C ALA A 114 8.66 7.95 11.03
N ALA A 115 9.57 7.02 10.73
CA ALA A 115 9.21 5.72 10.18
C ALA A 115 8.15 4.98 11.03
N ASP A 116 7.01 4.68 10.41
CA ASP A 116 5.88 3.99 10.98
C ASP A 116 5.67 2.60 10.34
N ARG A 117 5.17 1.64 11.11
CA ARG A 117 4.78 0.31 10.64
C ARG A 117 3.33 0.04 11.03
N MET A 118 2.45 0.20 10.06
CA MET A 118 0.99 0.28 10.24
C MET A 118 0.23 -0.80 9.43
N ARG A 119 -0.95 -1.16 9.92
CA ARG A 119 -1.85 -2.22 9.44
C ARG A 119 -3.31 -1.80 9.66
N GLY A 120 -4.15 -1.88 8.63
CA GLY A 120 -5.60 -1.66 8.71
C GLY A 120 -6.35 -2.81 9.38
N TYR A 121 -5.89 -4.04 9.16
CA TYR A 121 -6.53 -5.29 9.58
C TYR A 121 -7.77 -5.62 8.76
N ALA A 122 -8.98 -5.32 9.26
CA ALA A 122 -10.20 -5.72 8.59
C ALA A 122 -11.16 -4.53 8.53
N GLY A 123 -11.82 -4.34 7.39
CA GLY A 123 -12.67 -3.19 7.14
C GLY A 123 -12.03 -2.24 6.15
N ASN A 124 -12.81 -1.25 5.71
CA ASN A 124 -12.35 -0.29 4.72
C ASN A 124 -11.68 0.88 5.44
N ASP A 125 -10.36 0.85 5.52
CA ASP A 125 -9.56 1.72 6.35
C ASP A 125 -9.03 2.93 5.58
N THR A 126 -8.69 3.99 6.32
CA THR A 126 -7.93 5.13 5.81
C THR A 126 -6.60 5.18 6.55
N ILE A 127 -5.50 5.04 5.84
CA ILE A 127 -4.14 4.99 6.39
C ILE A 127 -3.30 6.10 5.76
N GLU A 128 -2.77 7.00 6.58
CA GLU A 128 -1.87 8.07 6.17
C GLU A 128 -0.52 7.86 6.88
N GLY A 129 0.58 7.61 6.15
CA GLY A 129 1.93 7.42 6.70
C GLY A 129 2.49 8.71 7.28
N GLY A 130 2.46 9.77 6.48
CA GLY A 130 2.84 11.11 6.89
C GLY A 130 4.21 11.46 6.34
N GLY A 131 5.28 11.22 7.08
CA GLY A 131 6.62 11.31 6.52
C GLY A 131 7.59 10.43 7.27
N GLY A 132 8.74 10.16 6.67
CA GLY A 132 9.64 9.12 7.12
C GLY A 132 9.45 7.88 6.27
N LEU A 133 10.12 6.78 6.64
CA LEU A 133 10.09 5.56 5.84
C LEU A 133 9.02 4.61 6.37
N ASP A 134 7.85 4.58 5.74
CA ASP A 134 6.68 3.90 6.29
C ASP A 134 6.45 2.52 5.67
N TYR A 135 5.93 1.60 6.47
CA TYR A 135 5.48 0.27 6.06
C TYR A 135 3.98 0.17 6.32
N LEU A 136 3.18 0.32 5.27
CA LEU A 136 1.73 0.40 5.36
C LEU A 136 1.09 -0.85 4.77
N ARG A 137 0.12 -1.43 5.48
CA ARG A 137 -0.67 -2.57 4.99
C ARG A 137 -2.16 -2.28 5.18
N GLY A 138 -2.97 -2.37 4.12
CA GLY A 138 -4.43 -2.31 4.22
C GLY A 138 -4.99 -3.56 4.92
N ASP A 139 -4.59 -4.72 4.40
CA ASP A 139 -5.03 -6.07 4.81
C ASP A 139 -6.40 -6.43 4.18
N ASP A 140 -7.48 -6.63 4.92
CA ASP A 140 -8.79 -7.02 4.36
C ASP A 140 -9.76 -5.82 4.28
N GLY A 141 -10.18 -5.39 3.09
CA GLY A 141 -11.18 -4.34 2.90
C GLY A 141 -10.85 -3.45 1.71
N ASP A 142 -11.77 -2.57 1.31
CA ASP A 142 -11.43 -1.56 0.29
C ASP A 142 -10.75 -0.36 1.00
N ASP A 143 -9.42 -0.30 0.98
CA ASP A 143 -8.62 0.63 1.77
C ASP A 143 -8.21 1.88 1.00
N SER A 144 -7.98 2.98 1.71
CA SER A 144 -7.42 4.22 1.18
C SER A 144 -6.11 4.53 1.89
N MET A 145 -5.00 4.49 1.15
CA MET A 145 -3.65 4.58 1.71
C MET A 145 -2.84 5.71 1.05
N SER A 146 -2.08 6.45 1.85
CA SER A 146 -1.09 7.42 1.38
C SER A 146 0.20 7.29 2.17
N GLY A 147 1.35 7.16 1.50
CA GLY A 147 2.67 7.03 2.12
C GLY A 147 3.12 8.36 2.70
N GLY A 148 3.25 9.36 1.83
CA GLY A 148 3.48 10.74 2.22
C GLY A 148 4.81 11.24 1.72
N ALA A 149 5.86 11.19 2.54
CA ALA A 149 7.16 11.74 2.17
C ALA A 149 8.30 10.80 2.57
N GLU A 150 9.31 10.72 1.71
CA GLU A 150 10.40 9.74 1.73
C GLU A 150 9.97 8.40 1.11
N PHE A 151 10.81 7.36 1.18
CA PHE A 151 10.49 6.06 0.58
C PHE A 151 9.47 5.34 1.46
N ASP A 152 8.37 4.88 0.86
CA ASP A 152 7.33 4.12 1.54
C ASP A 152 7.08 2.75 0.89
N ASP A 153 6.71 1.76 1.70
CA ASP A 153 6.31 0.41 1.29
C ASP A 153 4.83 0.19 1.62
N LEU A 154 3.98 0.29 0.60
CA LEU A 154 2.52 0.24 0.70
C LEU A 154 1.95 -1.01 0.01
N HIS A 155 1.11 -1.76 0.73
CA HIS A 155 0.34 -2.86 0.15
C HIS A 155 -1.12 -2.78 0.57
N GLY A 156 -2.05 -2.71 -0.39
CA GLY A 156 -3.50 -2.80 -0.14
C GLY A 156 -3.91 -4.18 0.38
N ASN A 157 -3.48 -5.23 -0.31
CA ASN A 157 -3.75 -6.65 -0.08
C ASN A 157 -5.08 -7.18 -0.63
N ILE A 158 -6.19 -7.14 0.11
CA ILE A 158 -7.45 -7.77 -0.31
C ILE A 158 -8.55 -6.71 -0.30
N GLY A 159 -9.03 -6.35 -1.50
CA GLY A 159 -10.14 -5.42 -1.68
C GLY A 159 -9.85 -4.47 -2.84
N ASN A 160 -10.76 -3.56 -3.15
CA ASN A 160 -10.52 -2.57 -4.20
C ASN A 160 -9.84 -1.36 -3.56
N ASP A 161 -8.51 -1.39 -3.51
CA ASP A 161 -7.72 -0.44 -2.75
C ASP A 161 -7.40 0.81 -3.57
N THR A 162 -7.23 1.94 -2.88
CA THR A 162 -6.65 3.17 -3.44
C THR A 162 -5.36 3.46 -2.70
N VAL A 163 -4.22 3.35 -3.39
CA VAL A 163 -2.90 3.46 -2.79
C VAL A 163 -2.08 4.53 -3.52
N ALA A 164 -1.61 5.53 -2.77
CA ALA A 164 -0.74 6.60 -3.27
C ALA A 164 0.61 6.59 -2.53
N GLY A 165 1.72 6.54 -3.26
CA GLY A 165 3.08 6.64 -2.70
C GLY A 165 3.32 8.02 -2.08
N GLY A 166 3.27 9.05 -2.93
CA GLY A 166 3.38 10.44 -2.52
C GLY A 166 4.69 11.05 -3.01
N LEU A 167 5.54 11.53 -2.10
CA LEU A 167 6.85 12.07 -2.43
C LEU A 167 7.93 11.06 -2.06
N GLY A 168 8.74 10.62 -3.00
CA GLY A 168 9.77 9.63 -2.72
C GLY A 168 9.75 8.54 -3.76
N SER A 169 10.71 7.62 -3.67
CA SER A 169 10.70 6.45 -4.54
C SER A 169 9.94 5.35 -3.81
N ASP A 170 8.71 5.07 -4.17
CA ASP A 170 7.80 4.26 -3.35
C ASP A 170 7.56 2.88 -3.94
N TRP A 171 7.19 1.94 -3.09
CA TRP A 171 6.68 0.62 -3.48
C TRP A 171 5.18 0.59 -3.23
N VAL A 172 4.42 0.65 -4.32
CA VAL A 172 2.96 0.69 -4.31
C VAL A 172 2.41 -0.61 -4.88
N VAL A 173 1.80 -1.43 -4.03
CA VAL A 173 1.24 -2.73 -4.40
C VAL A 173 -0.26 -2.77 -4.10
N GLY A 174 -1.06 -3.11 -5.11
CA GLY A 174 -2.51 -3.29 -4.97
C GLY A 174 -2.83 -4.57 -4.20
N GLY A 175 -2.81 -5.72 -4.88
CA GLY A 175 -2.96 -7.01 -4.23
C GLY A 175 -3.95 -7.91 -4.95
N LYS A 176 -5.18 -7.94 -4.47
CA LYS A 176 -6.29 -8.69 -5.07
C LYS A 176 -7.46 -7.75 -5.25
N ASP A 177 -8.23 -8.02 -6.31
CA ASP A 177 -9.38 -7.22 -6.73
C ASP A 177 -8.91 -5.94 -7.43
N ASN A 178 -9.79 -4.99 -7.75
CA ASN A 178 -9.44 -3.94 -8.71
C ASN A 178 -8.91 -2.70 -7.98
N ASP A 179 -7.63 -2.41 -8.15
CA ASP A 179 -6.95 -1.36 -7.40
C ASP A 179 -6.73 -0.07 -8.21
N LEU A 180 -6.64 1.05 -7.50
CA LEU A 180 -6.17 2.33 -8.01
C LEU A 180 -4.82 2.65 -7.37
N LEU A 181 -3.76 2.64 -8.17
CA LEU A 181 -2.38 2.75 -7.71
C LEU A 181 -1.68 3.97 -8.31
N LEU A 182 -1.09 4.79 -7.46
CA LEU A 182 -0.38 6.02 -7.85
C LEU A 182 1.01 6.00 -7.19
N GLY A 183 2.09 6.00 -7.98
CA GLY A 183 3.44 6.23 -7.46
C GLY A 183 3.63 7.68 -7.00
N ASP A 184 3.14 8.62 -7.81
CA ASP A 184 3.23 10.08 -7.63
C ASP A 184 4.63 10.65 -7.96
N ASP A 185 5.34 11.30 -7.04
CA ASP A 185 6.61 11.98 -7.33
C ASP A 185 7.81 11.12 -6.89
N GLY A 186 8.56 10.53 -7.82
CA GLY A 186 9.83 9.85 -7.57
C GLY A 186 10.04 8.70 -8.54
N ASP A 187 11.12 7.93 -8.37
CA ASP A 187 11.33 6.72 -9.18
C ASP A 187 10.63 5.54 -8.47
N ASP A 188 9.42 5.17 -8.90
CA ASP A 188 8.50 4.30 -8.16
C ASP A 188 8.42 2.86 -8.70
N ILE A 189 7.94 1.95 -7.87
CA ILE A 189 7.47 0.62 -8.27
C ILE A 189 5.97 0.52 -8.01
N VAL A 190 5.19 0.43 -9.08
CA VAL A 190 3.73 0.25 -9.04
C VAL A 190 3.38 -1.14 -9.55
N TYR A 191 2.68 -1.95 -8.73
CA TYR A 191 2.31 -3.32 -9.09
C TYR A 191 0.87 -3.71 -8.67
N GLY A 192 -0.01 -3.92 -9.65
CA GLY A 192 -1.41 -4.30 -9.45
C GLY A 192 -1.62 -5.71 -8.87
N ASN A 193 -0.91 -6.69 -9.43
CA ASN A 193 -0.90 -8.11 -9.05
C ASN A 193 -2.11 -8.92 -9.55
N LEU A 194 -3.27 -8.88 -8.90
CA LEU A 194 -4.46 -9.65 -9.30
C LEU A 194 -5.69 -8.74 -9.38
N GLY A 195 -6.26 -8.57 -10.56
CA GLY A 195 -7.47 -7.76 -10.73
C GLY A 195 -7.34 -6.85 -11.94
N ALA A 196 -8.42 -6.16 -12.30
CA ALA A 196 -8.37 -5.19 -13.39
C ALA A 196 -7.98 -3.82 -12.83
N ASP A 197 -6.67 -3.57 -12.76
CA ASP A 197 -6.08 -2.47 -12.01
C ASP A 197 -5.92 -1.21 -12.85
N THR A 198 -5.92 -0.06 -12.19
CA THR A 198 -5.54 1.23 -12.76
C THR A 198 -4.29 1.74 -12.06
N GLY A 199 -3.18 1.86 -12.79
CA GLY A 199 -1.88 2.23 -12.24
C GLY A 199 -1.24 3.43 -12.94
N SER A 200 -0.58 4.30 -12.19
CA SER A 200 0.27 5.36 -12.73
C SER A 200 1.59 5.42 -11.96
N GLY A 201 2.72 5.45 -12.67
CA GLY A 201 4.04 5.74 -12.09
C GLY A 201 4.06 7.17 -11.56
N GLY A 202 3.91 8.15 -12.44
CA GLY A 202 3.82 9.55 -12.05
C GLY A 202 5.00 10.34 -12.60
N ALA A 203 5.80 10.98 -11.76
CA ALA A 203 6.96 11.76 -12.16
C ALA A 203 8.25 11.10 -11.68
N GLY A 204 9.07 10.59 -12.61
CA GLY A 204 10.30 9.88 -12.32
C GLY A 204 10.47 8.74 -13.31
N ASN A 205 11.44 7.86 -13.08
CA ASN A 205 11.67 6.69 -13.92
C ASN A 205 11.09 5.48 -13.23
N ASP A 206 9.88 5.11 -13.62
CA ASP A 206 9.05 4.20 -12.86
C ASP A 206 9.10 2.77 -13.39
N ILE A 207 8.72 1.82 -12.55
CA ILE A 207 8.41 0.44 -12.93
C ILE A 207 6.92 0.22 -12.69
N VAL A 208 6.15 0.14 -13.77
CA VAL A 208 4.69 -0.03 -13.70
C VAL A 208 4.30 -1.41 -14.24
N ARG A 209 3.66 -2.21 -13.39
CA ARG A 209 3.23 -3.58 -13.68
C ARG A 209 1.75 -3.78 -13.36
N GLY A 210 1.01 -4.30 -14.33
CA GLY A 210 -0.40 -4.65 -14.17
C GLY A 210 -0.55 -5.91 -13.33
N GLY A 211 -0.29 -7.06 -13.93
CA GLY A 211 -0.22 -8.33 -13.22
C GLY A 211 -1.05 -9.38 -13.93
N GLN A 212 -2.24 -9.66 -13.43
CA GLN A 212 -3.20 -10.54 -14.08
C GLN A 212 -4.49 -9.79 -14.28
N ASP A 213 -5.21 -10.15 -15.34
CA ASP A 213 -6.45 -9.50 -15.80
C ASP A 213 -6.14 -8.24 -16.62
N ASN A 214 -7.14 -7.40 -16.92
CA ASN A 214 -6.98 -6.35 -17.93
C ASN A 214 -6.75 -5.00 -17.25
N ASP A 215 -5.53 -4.50 -17.36
CA ASP A 215 -5.06 -3.34 -16.62
C ASP A 215 -5.02 -2.07 -17.48
N SER A 216 -5.07 -0.92 -16.81
CA SER A 216 -4.91 0.41 -17.41
C SER A 216 -3.73 1.12 -16.75
N LEU A 217 -2.60 1.19 -17.45
CA LEU A 217 -1.32 1.61 -16.88
C LEU A 217 -0.75 2.84 -17.59
N SER A 218 -0.16 3.75 -16.82
CA SER A 218 0.60 4.90 -17.30
C SER A 218 1.99 4.94 -16.65
N GLY A 219 3.04 5.17 -17.42
CA GLY A 219 4.37 5.52 -16.90
C GLY A 219 4.34 6.91 -16.28
N GLY A 220 4.08 7.92 -17.11
CA GLY A 220 3.92 9.29 -16.64
C GLY A 220 5.01 10.18 -17.25
N ALA A 221 5.85 10.80 -16.45
CA ALA A 221 6.95 11.64 -16.91
C ALA A 221 8.28 11.05 -16.48
N GLY A 222 9.14 10.70 -17.43
CA GLY A 222 10.45 10.13 -17.21
C GLY A 222 10.70 8.98 -18.16
N ALA A 223 11.67 8.12 -17.86
CA ALA A 223 11.96 6.96 -18.69
C ALA A 223 11.45 5.69 -18.00
N ASP A 224 10.24 5.29 -18.35
CA ASP A 224 9.51 4.29 -17.58
C ASP A 224 9.69 2.88 -18.13
N TRP A 225 9.56 1.90 -17.25
CA TRP A 225 9.44 0.49 -17.61
C TRP A 225 8.01 0.03 -17.37
N ILE A 226 7.31 -0.42 -18.41
CA ILE A 226 5.88 -0.73 -18.34
C ILE A 226 5.63 -2.14 -18.86
N SER A 227 4.86 -2.93 -18.10
CA SER A 227 4.39 -4.26 -18.50
C SER A 227 2.96 -4.45 -18.01
N GLY A 228 2.02 -4.71 -18.92
CA GLY A 228 0.67 -5.16 -18.54
C GLY A 228 0.69 -6.52 -17.83
N ASP A 229 1.76 -7.28 -18.07
CA ASP A 229 1.88 -8.67 -17.67
C ASP A 229 0.85 -9.57 -18.36
N ARG A 230 -0.07 -10.24 -17.66
CA ARG A 230 -1.03 -11.15 -18.29
C ARG A 230 -2.39 -10.48 -18.39
N GLY A 231 -2.82 -10.18 -19.59
CA GLY A 231 -4.05 -9.43 -19.76
C GLY A 231 -4.32 -9.03 -21.18
N ALA A 232 -5.38 -8.26 -21.37
CA ALA A 232 -5.52 -7.40 -22.52
C ALA A 232 -5.41 -5.96 -22.03
N ASP A 233 -4.18 -5.49 -21.90
CA ASP A 233 -3.87 -4.28 -21.15
C ASP A 233 -3.86 -3.03 -22.02
N THR A 234 -4.12 -1.88 -21.41
CA THR A 234 -3.99 -0.57 -22.03
C THR A 234 -2.84 0.18 -21.36
N LEU A 235 -1.84 0.56 -22.15
CA LEU A 235 -0.58 1.11 -21.68
C LEU A 235 -0.34 2.49 -22.29
N SER A 236 0.17 3.43 -21.50
CA SER A 236 0.67 4.73 -21.93
C SER A 236 2.07 4.94 -21.35
N GLY A 237 3.05 5.32 -22.17
CA GLY A 237 4.38 5.70 -21.68
C GLY A 237 4.36 7.06 -21.00
N GLY A 238 3.67 8.01 -21.63
CA GLY A 238 3.70 9.41 -21.25
C GLY A 238 4.90 10.10 -21.89
N ALA A 239 5.61 10.91 -21.11
CA ALA A 239 6.70 11.74 -21.60
C ALA A 239 8.05 11.14 -21.24
N GLY A 240 8.82 10.72 -22.23
CA GLY A 240 10.22 10.36 -22.07
C GLY A 240 10.56 9.10 -22.84
N ALA A 241 11.60 8.38 -22.44
CA ALA A 241 12.14 7.29 -23.26
C ALA A 241 11.73 5.93 -22.69
N ASP A 242 10.51 5.52 -22.98
CA ASP A 242 9.86 4.43 -22.25
C ASP A 242 10.20 3.06 -22.81
N LEU A 243 10.01 2.03 -21.98
CA LEU A 243 10.23 0.64 -22.31
C LEU A 243 8.99 -0.20 -22.05
N PHE A 244 8.31 -0.57 -23.12
CA PHE A 244 7.16 -1.48 -23.08
C PHE A 244 7.64 -2.93 -23.17
N ASN A 245 7.41 -3.71 -22.14
CA ASN A 245 7.81 -5.12 -22.07
C ASN A 245 6.67 -6.04 -22.51
N VAL A 246 6.99 -7.05 -23.32
CA VAL A 246 6.05 -8.08 -23.76
C VAL A 246 6.69 -9.47 -23.79
N PHE A 247 5.93 -10.48 -23.39
CA PHE A 247 6.35 -11.88 -23.34
C PHE A 247 5.29 -12.83 -23.91
N GLY A 248 5.63 -14.12 -24.05
CA GLY A 248 4.83 -15.09 -24.82
C GLY A 248 3.38 -15.27 -24.35
N ASP A 249 3.15 -15.13 -23.05
CA ASP A 249 1.85 -15.29 -22.39
C ASP A 249 1.23 -13.97 -21.95
N ALA A 250 1.73 -12.83 -22.43
CA ALA A 250 1.27 -11.51 -21.97
C ALA A 250 -0.19 -11.22 -22.34
N GLY A 251 -0.69 -11.82 -23.41
CA GLY A 251 -2.03 -11.54 -23.93
C GLY A 251 -2.00 -10.42 -24.97
N ALA A 252 -2.97 -9.50 -24.99
CA ALA A 252 -3.19 -8.59 -26.11
C ALA A 252 -3.20 -7.12 -25.68
N ASP A 253 -2.01 -6.53 -25.67
CA ASP A 253 -1.78 -5.20 -25.10
C ASP A 253 -1.91 -4.10 -26.16
N ARG A 254 -2.28 -2.91 -25.70
CA ARG A 254 -2.44 -1.71 -26.52
C ARG A 254 -1.64 -0.56 -25.92
N VAL A 255 -0.59 -0.14 -26.62
CA VAL A 255 0.19 1.06 -26.29
C VAL A 255 -0.40 2.25 -27.02
N LEU A 256 -0.84 3.27 -26.29
CA LEU A 256 -1.67 4.36 -26.82
C LEU A 256 -0.87 5.53 -27.43
N ASP A 257 0.37 5.73 -27.00
CA ASP A 257 1.15 6.94 -27.24
C ASP A 257 2.58 6.69 -27.74
N PHE A 258 2.90 5.45 -28.15
CA PHE A 258 4.26 5.05 -28.54
C PHE A 258 4.94 6.04 -29.51
N SER A 259 6.09 6.54 -29.11
CA SER A 259 6.82 7.62 -29.77
C SER A 259 8.32 7.36 -29.89
N ARG A 260 8.76 7.05 -31.11
CA ARG A 260 10.22 6.97 -31.39
C ARG A 260 10.96 8.29 -31.30
N ALA A 261 10.23 9.42 -31.33
CA ALA A 261 10.86 10.72 -31.18
C ALA A 261 11.29 10.97 -29.72
N GLU A 262 10.54 10.42 -28.76
CA GLU A 262 10.80 10.55 -27.32
C GLU A 262 11.77 9.46 -26.82
N GLY A 263 11.77 8.29 -27.44
CA GLY A 263 12.81 7.27 -27.22
C GLY A 263 12.27 5.86 -27.04
N ASP A 264 10.95 5.70 -27.13
CA ASP A 264 10.20 4.52 -26.72
C ASP A 264 10.63 3.25 -27.44
N ARG A 265 10.77 2.17 -26.69
CA ARG A 265 11.16 0.86 -27.22
C ARG A 265 10.23 -0.22 -26.73
N VAL A 266 10.15 -1.28 -27.51
CA VAL A 266 9.53 -2.54 -27.10
C VAL A 266 10.64 -3.52 -26.72
N LYS A 267 10.59 -4.03 -25.50
CA LYS A 267 11.41 -5.15 -25.04
C LYS A 267 10.63 -6.44 -25.25
N VAL A 268 11.26 -7.38 -25.95
CA VAL A 268 10.75 -8.75 -26.11
C VAL A 268 11.64 -9.70 -25.33
N GLU A 269 11.05 -10.69 -24.65
CA GLU A 269 11.80 -11.70 -23.89
C GLU A 269 12.91 -12.39 -24.72
N PRO A 270 14.09 -12.64 -24.11
CA PRO A 270 15.16 -13.39 -24.76
C PRO A 270 14.71 -14.76 -25.28
N GLY A 271 14.94 -15.02 -26.57
CA GLY A 271 14.58 -16.28 -27.21
C GLY A 271 13.15 -16.34 -27.77
N SER A 272 12.32 -15.33 -27.52
CA SER A 272 11.02 -15.21 -28.17
C SER A 272 11.18 -14.89 -29.66
N THR A 273 10.36 -15.55 -30.49
CA THR A 273 10.23 -15.17 -31.91
C THR A 273 9.04 -14.24 -32.07
N TYR A 274 9.20 -13.19 -32.87
CA TYR A 274 8.15 -12.22 -33.12
C TYR A 274 8.08 -11.84 -34.60
N THR A 275 6.91 -11.33 -35.00
CA THR A 275 6.67 -10.70 -36.30
C THR A 275 6.07 -9.32 -36.10
N THR A 276 6.22 -8.45 -37.10
CA THR A 276 5.64 -7.11 -37.09
C THR A 276 4.82 -6.91 -38.35
N ALA A 277 3.66 -6.27 -38.22
CA ALA A 277 2.76 -5.98 -39.33
C ALA A 277 2.06 -4.62 -39.14
N GLN A 278 1.76 -3.94 -40.25
CA GLN A 278 0.81 -2.84 -40.25
C GLN A 278 -0.61 -3.40 -40.35
N VAL A 279 -1.48 -3.03 -39.40
CA VAL A 279 -2.90 -3.41 -39.38
C VAL A 279 -3.74 -2.14 -39.27
N GLY A 280 -4.30 -1.70 -40.39
CA GLY A 280 -5.01 -0.41 -40.42
C GLY A 280 -4.07 0.74 -40.06
N ALA A 281 -4.43 1.50 -39.02
CA ALA A 281 -3.64 2.63 -38.53
C ALA A 281 -2.53 2.23 -37.55
N ASP A 282 -2.48 0.95 -37.13
CA ASP A 282 -1.67 0.50 -36.01
C ASP A 282 -0.53 -0.43 -36.44
N VAL A 283 0.54 -0.47 -35.65
CA VAL A 283 1.58 -1.51 -35.76
C VAL A 283 1.27 -2.61 -34.76
N VAL A 284 1.32 -3.87 -35.21
CA VAL A 284 1.12 -5.03 -34.35
C VAL A 284 2.41 -5.84 -34.30
N VAL A 285 2.92 -6.07 -33.09
CA VAL A 285 3.98 -7.02 -32.77
C VAL A 285 3.32 -8.30 -32.29
N SER A 286 3.59 -9.44 -32.93
CA SER A 286 2.99 -10.74 -32.57
C SER A 286 4.08 -11.75 -32.19
N LEU A 287 3.98 -12.33 -31.00
CA LEU A 287 4.93 -13.29 -30.44
C LEU A 287 4.47 -14.74 -30.67
N SER A 288 5.42 -15.69 -30.67
CA SER A 288 5.16 -17.12 -30.90
C SER A 288 4.32 -17.85 -29.82
N GLY A 289 3.86 -17.17 -28.77
CA GLY A 289 2.93 -17.69 -27.76
C GLY A 289 1.46 -17.27 -27.96
N GLY A 290 1.18 -16.41 -28.93
CA GLY A 290 -0.14 -15.82 -29.14
C GLY A 290 -0.28 -14.40 -28.60
N ALA A 291 0.65 -13.95 -27.75
CA ALA A 291 0.68 -12.57 -27.27
C ALA A 291 0.89 -11.56 -28.40
N GLN A 292 0.30 -10.39 -28.23
CA GLN A 292 0.35 -9.28 -29.17
C GLN A 292 0.53 -7.96 -28.43
N MET A 293 1.34 -7.07 -29.00
CA MET A 293 1.40 -5.68 -28.59
C MET A 293 1.02 -4.80 -29.79
N THR A 294 -0.03 -4.00 -29.62
CA THR A 294 -0.53 -3.07 -30.63
C THR A 294 -0.05 -1.65 -30.29
N LEU A 295 0.76 -1.06 -31.15
CA LEU A 295 1.16 0.34 -31.08
C LEU A 295 0.14 1.17 -31.86
N VAL A 296 -0.74 1.86 -31.13
CA VAL A 296 -1.92 2.52 -31.68
C VAL A 296 -1.51 3.78 -32.47
N GLY A 297 -2.04 3.92 -33.69
CA GLY A 297 -1.77 5.08 -34.54
C GLY A 297 -0.36 5.17 -35.11
N VAL A 298 0.49 4.17 -34.88
CA VAL A 298 1.88 4.15 -35.34
C VAL A 298 1.96 3.61 -36.77
N GLN A 299 2.83 4.23 -37.58
CA GLN A 299 3.14 3.74 -38.94
C GLN A 299 4.42 2.92 -38.91
N LEU A 300 4.36 1.67 -39.40
CA LEU A 300 5.51 0.76 -39.40
C LEU A 300 6.71 1.36 -40.16
N THR A 301 6.45 2.14 -41.21
CA THR A 301 7.50 2.79 -42.00
C THR A 301 8.21 3.93 -41.29
N SER A 302 7.63 4.50 -40.21
CA SER A 302 8.31 5.51 -39.39
C SER A 302 9.19 4.89 -38.31
N LEU A 303 9.10 3.58 -38.09
CA LEU A 303 9.91 2.87 -37.11
C LEU A 303 11.25 2.46 -37.74
N THR A 304 12.31 3.20 -37.39
CA THR A 304 13.68 2.94 -37.86
C THR A 304 14.61 2.63 -36.69
N GLY A 305 15.64 1.82 -36.95
CA GLY A 305 16.62 1.41 -35.93
C GLY A 305 16.06 0.37 -34.95
N ASP A 306 16.66 0.30 -33.77
CA ASP A 306 16.36 -0.72 -32.76
C ASP A 306 15.19 -0.27 -31.86
N TRP A 307 13.99 -0.22 -32.43
CA TRP A 307 12.74 0.07 -31.71
C TRP A 307 12.16 -1.16 -31.01
N ILE A 308 12.52 -2.37 -31.47
CA ILE A 308 12.35 -3.62 -30.74
C ILE A 308 13.74 -4.18 -30.44
N PHE A 309 13.95 -4.68 -29.23
CA PHE A 309 15.15 -5.45 -28.90
C PHE A 309 14.85 -6.62 -27.97
N THR A 310 15.78 -7.57 -27.95
CA THR A 310 15.84 -8.65 -26.95
C THR A 310 16.95 -8.32 -25.96
N GLY A 311 16.61 -8.16 -24.68
CA GLY A 311 17.55 -7.74 -23.63
C GLY A 311 17.44 -8.61 -22.39
#